data_AF-A0A9N9GF93-F1
#
_entry.id   AF-A0A9N9GF93-F1
#
_cell.length_a   1.000
_cell.length_b   1.000
_cell.length_c   1.000
_cell.angle_alpha   90.00
_cell.angle_beta   90.00
_cell.angle_gamma   90.00
#
_symmetry.space_group_name_H-M   'P 1'
#
loop_
_entity.id
_entity.type
_entity.pdbx_description
1 polymer ?
#
loop_
_entity_poly.entity_id
_entity_poly.type
_entity_poly.pdbx_seq_one_letter_code
_entity_poly.pdbx_strand_id
1 'polypeptide(L)'
;MNKVQFFTGLKISVRKRRNASDSSKILKPSETDENYDIVVDGVSYYFIIVIIFAIAWCILWLFKLYLIAAIIHLFLFVAIAYICLTIDLYYESKGFFDNLLIRKPFSMWAGFALYTTILSFWIAIPALDTVFLSVIALIILIIVGLFVVDYYPFKDSSFSIAILWVLIGISCYQVKVIPVFTVTVLGSGLITGGILKSIFDWYDEQQNSLAMLN
;
A
#
# COMPACT_ATOMS: atom_id res chain seq x y z
N MET A 1 35.01 -18.83 29.99
CA MET A 1 34.49 -19.58 28.84
C MET A 1 33.03 -19.91 29.10
N ASN A 2 32.11 -19.03 28.65
CA ASN A 2 30.67 -19.18 28.85
C ASN A 2 30.04 -19.80 27.59
N LYS A 3 29.36 -20.92 27.76
CA LYS A 3 28.40 -21.46 26.79
C LYS A 3 27.10 -20.68 26.94
N VAL A 4 26.71 -19.92 25.91
CA VAL A 4 25.36 -19.37 25.79
C VAL A 4 24.57 -20.31 24.89
N GLN A 5 23.59 -20.99 25.47
CA GLN A 5 22.64 -21.85 24.76
C GLN A 5 21.66 -20.97 23.98
N PHE A 6 21.58 -21.24 22.68
CA PHE A 6 20.67 -20.60 21.74
C PHE A 6 19.26 -21.19 21.89
N PHE A 7 18.26 -20.31 21.98
CA PHE A 7 16.85 -20.64 22.11
C PHE A 7 16.33 -21.39 20.87
N THR A 8 15.79 -22.58 21.13
CA THR A 8 14.98 -23.39 20.22
C THR A 8 13.51 -23.07 20.47
N GLY A 9 12.70 -22.91 19.41
CA GLY A 9 11.27 -22.67 19.62
C GLY A 9 10.39 -22.32 18.43
N LEU A 10 10.74 -22.63 17.17
CA LEU A 10 9.79 -22.52 16.06
C LEU A 10 9.18 -23.90 15.76
N LYS A 11 8.03 -24.18 16.37
CA LYS A 11 7.25 -25.40 16.18
C LYS A 11 6.50 -25.30 14.85
N ILE A 12 7.11 -25.79 13.77
CA ILE A 12 6.48 -25.89 12.45
C ILE A 12 5.32 -26.88 12.55
N SER A 13 4.10 -26.36 12.62
CA SER A 13 2.87 -27.14 12.56
C SER A 13 2.65 -27.60 11.11
N VAL A 14 3.02 -28.86 10.84
CA VAL A 14 2.75 -29.55 9.57
C VAL A 14 1.24 -29.73 9.43
N ARG A 15 0.62 -28.88 8.60
CA ARG A 15 -0.81 -28.91 8.30
C ARG A 15 -1.14 -30.15 7.46
N LYS A 16 -1.60 -31.20 8.15
CA LYS A 16 -2.12 -32.46 7.58
C LYS A 16 -3.23 -32.16 6.57
N ARG A 17 -2.97 -32.42 5.28
CA ARG A 17 -4.00 -32.44 4.21
C ARG A 17 -5.10 -33.41 4.61
N ARG A 18 -6.30 -32.89 4.83
CA ARG A 18 -7.49 -33.68 5.13
C ARG A 18 -8.21 -33.92 3.80
N ASN A 19 -8.40 -35.20 3.50
CA ASN A 19 -8.98 -35.71 2.27
C ASN A 19 -10.36 -35.08 2.00
N ALA A 20 -10.51 -34.60 0.77
CA ALA A 20 -11.79 -34.24 0.18
C ALA A 20 -12.56 -35.52 -0.13
N SER A 21 -13.54 -35.86 0.72
CA SER A 21 -14.68 -36.71 0.37
C SER A 21 -15.57 -36.86 1.59
N ASP A 22 -16.24 -35.79 2.02
CA ASP A 22 -17.51 -35.93 2.72
C ASP A 22 -18.33 -34.64 2.71
N SER A 23 -19.37 -34.64 1.88
CA SER A 23 -20.68 -34.04 2.15
C SER A 23 -20.75 -32.59 2.63
N SER A 24 -21.18 -31.70 1.73
CA SER A 24 -22.42 -30.90 1.85
C SER A 24 -22.99 -30.63 3.27
N LYS A 25 -22.14 -30.27 4.22
CA LYS A 25 -22.51 -29.82 5.56
C LYS A 25 -22.58 -28.31 5.51
N ILE A 26 -23.82 -27.82 5.42
CA ILE A 26 -24.32 -26.63 6.11
C ILE A 26 -23.23 -25.56 6.24
N LEU A 27 -23.10 -24.71 5.21
CA LEU A 27 -22.41 -23.43 5.34
C LEU A 27 -23.01 -22.76 6.58
N LYS A 28 -22.26 -22.66 7.68
CA LYS A 28 -22.68 -21.87 8.84
C LYS A 28 -22.78 -20.42 8.35
N PRO A 29 -23.98 -19.83 8.28
CA PRO A 29 -24.13 -18.46 7.81
C PRO A 29 -23.43 -17.45 8.75
N SER A 30 -23.08 -17.85 9.97
CA SER A 30 -22.65 -16.92 11.02
C SER A 30 -21.25 -16.33 10.86
N GLU A 31 -20.28 -17.06 10.29
CA GLU A 31 -18.86 -16.62 10.32
C GLU A 31 -18.49 -15.70 9.15
N THR A 32 -19.14 -15.86 7.99
CA THR A 32 -18.94 -14.95 6.85
C THR A 32 -19.63 -13.62 7.09
N ASP A 33 -20.84 -13.64 7.66
CA ASP A 33 -21.64 -12.42 7.86
C ASP A 33 -20.98 -11.51 8.91
N GLU A 34 -20.43 -12.07 10.00
CA GLU A 34 -19.68 -11.31 11.00
C GLU A 34 -18.44 -10.60 10.44
N ASN A 35 -17.67 -11.26 9.54
CA ASN A 35 -16.50 -10.63 8.92
C ASN A 35 -16.90 -9.49 7.96
N TYR A 36 -18.01 -9.65 7.23
CA TYR A 36 -18.52 -8.58 6.38
C TYR A 36 -18.96 -7.37 7.21
N ASP A 37 -19.66 -7.58 8.33
CA ASP A 37 -20.09 -6.51 9.21
C ASP A 37 -18.88 -5.77 9.82
N ILE A 38 -17.82 -6.48 10.24
CA ILE A 38 -16.58 -5.86 10.74
C ILE A 38 -15.91 -4.99 9.68
N VAL A 39 -15.83 -5.46 8.42
CA VAL A 39 -15.24 -4.67 7.34
C VAL A 39 -16.09 -3.43 7.07
N VAL A 40 -17.42 -3.59 6.95
CA VAL A 40 -18.32 -2.48 6.64
C VAL A 40 -18.28 -1.43 7.75
N ASP A 41 -18.38 -1.82 9.01
CA ASP A 41 -18.36 -0.91 10.15
C ASP A 41 -16.99 -0.25 10.32
N GLY A 42 -15.91 -1.03 10.22
CA GLY A 42 -14.54 -0.53 10.32
C GLY A 42 -14.23 0.46 9.20
N VAL A 43 -14.44 0.07 7.94
CA VAL A 43 -14.18 0.93 6.79
C VAL A 43 -15.05 2.17 6.85
N SER A 44 -16.34 2.07 7.19
CA SER A 44 -17.24 3.23 7.28
C SER A 44 -16.79 4.23 8.36
N TYR A 45 -16.42 3.75 9.55
CA TYR A 45 -15.96 4.60 10.64
C TYR A 45 -14.67 5.34 10.30
N TYR A 46 -13.65 4.61 9.81
CA TYR A 46 -12.38 5.24 9.44
C TYR A 46 -12.51 6.13 8.21
N PHE A 47 -13.41 5.82 7.27
CA PHE A 47 -13.67 6.67 6.12
C PHE A 47 -14.21 8.04 6.53
N ILE A 48 -15.12 8.11 7.52
CA ILE A 48 -15.58 9.38 8.09
C ILE A 48 -14.40 10.15 8.71
N ILE A 49 -13.53 9.47 9.46
CA ILE A 49 -12.32 10.08 10.04
C ILE A 49 -11.40 10.65 8.95
N VAL A 50 -11.18 9.90 7.87
CA VAL A 50 -10.37 10.34 6.72
C VAL A 50 -10.95 11.61 6.10
N ILE A 51 -12.28 11.68 5.90
CA ILE A 51 -12.94 12.89 5.38
C ILE A 51 -12.74 14.08 6.32
N ILE A 52 -12.90 13.88 7.63
CA ILE A 52 -12.69 14.94 8.63
C ILE A 52 -11.24 15.45 8.58
N PHE A 53 -10.26 14.55 8.54
CA PHE A 53 -8.86 14.95 8.40
C PHE A 53 -8.56 15.63 7.06
N ALA A 54 -9.19 15.21 5.96
CA ALA A 54 -9.02 15.83 4.65
C ALA A 54 -9.53 17.28 4.65
N ILE A 55 -10.73 17.51 5.22
CA ILE A 55 -11.30 18.86 5.38
C ILE A 55 -10.43 19.71 6.31
N ALA A 56 -10.01 19.16 7.45
CA ALA A 56 -9.15 19.85 8.40
C ALA A 56 -7.80 20.24 7.76
N TRP A 57 -7.19 19.34 7.00
CA TRP A 57 -5.97 19.61 6.23
C TRP A 57 -6.17 20.77 5.25
N CYS A 58 -7.24 20.75 4.45
CA CYS A 58 -7.57 21.84 3.52
C CYS A 58 -7.74 23.19 4.22
N ILE A 59 -8.44 23.22 5.36
CA ILE A 59 -8.66 24.46 6.14
C ILE A 59 -7.32 24.97 6.69
N LEU A 60 -6.50 24.10 7.29
CA LEU A 60 -5.20 24.48 7.83
C LEU A 60 -4.25 25.01 6.74
N TRP A 61 -4.35 24.44 5.53
CA TRP A 61 -3.61 24.91 4.37
C TRP A 61 -3.99 26.34 3.98
N LEU A 62 -5.29 26.65 3.99
CA LEU A 62 -5.81 28.00 3.71
C LEU A 62 -5.27 29.04 4.70
N PHE A 63 -5.13 28.66 5.97
CA PHE A 63 -4.56 29.51 7.02
C PHE A 63 -3.02 29.52 7.06
N LYS A 64 -2.34 28.85 6.12
CA LYS A 64 -0.86 28.73 6.06
C LYS A 64 -0.24 28.08 7.30
N LEU A 65 -1.00 27.27 8.04
CA LEU A 65 -0.52 26.51 9.20
C LEU A 65 0.14 25.19 8.75
N TYR A 66 1.20 25.27 7.95
CA TYR A 66 1.74 24.14 7.20
C TYR A 66 2.23 22.98 8.08
N LEU A 67 2.86 23.26 9.22
CA LEU A 67 3.35 22.20 10.13
C LEU A 67 2.21 21.38 10.74
N ILE A 68 1.16 22.06 11.21
CA ILE A 68 -0.02 21.39 11.77
C ILE A 68 -0.75 20.64 10.64
N ALA A 69 -0.86 21.26 9.46
CA ALA A 69 -1.43 20.60 8.28
C ALA A 69 -0.67 19.31 7.93
N ALA A 70 0.67 19.32 7.95
CA ALA A 70 1.49 18.13 7.68
C ALA A 70 1.24 17.00 8.70
N ILE A 71 1.10 17.34 9.99
CA ILE A 71 0.77 16.37 11.04
C ILE A 71 -0.63 15.77 10.81
N ILE A 72 -1.63 16.59 10.49
CA ILE A 72 -2.98 16.11 10.16
C ILE A 72 -2.95 15.21 8.91
N HIS A 73 -2.16 15.57 7.90
CA HIS A 73 -2.01 14.74 6.70
C HIS A 73 -1.35 13.39 7.02
N LEU A 74 -0.41 13.34 7.97
CA LEU A 74 0.17 12.08 8.44
C LEU A 74 -0.91 11.20 9.09
N PHE A 75 -1.78 11.76 9.94
CA PHE A 75 -2.90 11.02 10.52
C PHE A 75 -3.90 10.53 9.46
N LEU A 76 -4.16 11.34 8.43
CA LEU A 76 -4.96 10.95 7.27
C LEU A 76 -4.34 9.74 6.56
N PHE A 77 -3.04 9.77 6.27
CA PHE A 77 -2.33 8.65 5.65
C PHE A 77 -2.43 7.38 6.50
N VAL A 78 -2.20 7.48 7.81
CA VAL A 78 -2.31 6.34 8.74
C VAL A 78 -3.74 5.78 8.76
N ALA A 79 -4.77 6.62 8.74
CA ALA A 79 -6.16 6.18 8.70
C ALA A 79 -6.49 5.44 7.38
N ILE A 80 -6.03 5.93 6.24
CA ILE A 80 -6.20 5.24 4.95
C ILE A 80 -5.43 3.92 4.94
N ALA A 81 -4.19 3.90 5.43
CA ALA A 81 -3.39 2.68 5.53
C ALA A 81 -4.08 1.63 6.43
N TYR A 82 -4.72 2.07 7.51
CA TYR A 82 -5.53 1.20 8.37
C TYR A 82 -6.74 0.62 7.63
N ILE A 83 -7.47 1.43 6.85
CA ILE A 83 -8.56 0.95 5.98
C ILE A 83 -8.05 -0.13 5.02
N CYS A 84 -6.92 0.10 4.35
CA CYS A 84 -6.31 -0.90 3.47
C CYS A 84 -5.98 -2.19 4.21
N LEU A 85 -5.40 -2.12 5.41
CA LEU A 85 -5.10 -3.29 6.24
C LEU A 85 -6.36 -4.04 6.67
N THR A 86 -7.42 -3.33 7.06
CA THR A 86 -8.71 -3.95 7.43
C THR A 86 -9.34 -4.68 6.24
N ILE A 87 -9.35 -4.06 5.06
CA ILE A 87 -9.84 -4.71 3.84
C ILE A 87 -8.99 -5.96 3.55
N ASP A 88 -7.66 -5.85 3.62
CA ASP A 88 -6.76 -6.95 3.31
C ASP A 88 -6.87 -8.14 4.28
N LEU A 89 -7.17 -7.88 5.56
CA LEU A 89 -7.25 -8.92 6.58
C LEU A 89 -8.63 -9.59 6.69
N TYR A 90 -9.70 -8.84 6.44
CA TYR A 90 -11.06 -9.29 6.75
C TYR A 90 -11.97 -9.40 5.52
N TYR A 91 -11.60 -8.78 4.38
CA TYR A 91 -12.41 -8.83 3.16
C TYR A 91 -11.96 -9.94 2.20
N GLU A 92 -12.66 -11.07 2.21
CA GLU A 92 -12.49 -12.10 1.17
C GLU A 92 -13.17 -11.66 -0.12
N SER A 93 -12.35 -11.20 -1.08
CA SER A 93 -12.82 -10.79 -2.40
C SER A 93 -13.43 -11.98 -3.16
N LYS A 94 -14.70 -11.85 -3.56
CA LYS A 94 -15.45 -12.93 -4.25
C LYS A 94 -15.19 -13.01 -5.75
N GLY A 95 -14.45 -12.05 -6.32
CA GLY A 95 -14.10 -12.05 -7.74
C GLY A 95 -13.10 -10.97 -8.15
N PHE A 96 -12.67 -10.99 -9.41
CA PHE A 96 -11.70 -10.02 -9.94
C PHE A 96 -12.22 -8.58 -9.87
N PHE A 97 -13.49 -8.35 -10.24
CA PHE A 97 -14.11 -7.03 -10.22
C PHE A 97 -14.28 -6.48 -8.81
N ASP A 98 -14.54 -7.36 -7.84
CA ASP A 98 -14.70 -7.02 -6.44
C ASP A 98 -13.39 -6.48 -5.86
N ASN A 99 -12.31 -7.20 -6.10
CA ASN A 99 -10.95 -6.77 -5.78
C ASN A 99 -10.59 -5.43 -6.46
N LEU A 100 -10.96 -5.27 -7.72
CA LEU A 100 -10.61 -4.09 -8.50
C LEU A 100 -11.39 -2.83 -8.09
N LEU A 101 -12.65 -2.95 -7.69
CA LEU A 101 -13.48 -1.80 -7.34
C LEU A 101 -13.37 -1.39 -5.88
N ILE A 102 -13.15 -2.34 -4.97
CA ILE A 102 -13.09 -2.04 -3.54
C ILE A 102 -11.65 -1.75 -3.14
N ARG A 103 -10.74 -2.69 -3.37
CA ARG A 103 -9.40 -2.64 -2.80
C ARG A 103 -8.47 -1.66 -3.52
N LYS A 104 -8.46 -1.71 -4.85
CA LYS A 104 -7.49 -0.95 -5.67
C LYS A 104 -7.61 0.57 -5.52
N PRO A 105 -8.82 1.17 -5.42
CA PRO A 105 -8.93 2.62 -5.19
C PRO A 105 -8.38 3.08 -3.85
N PHE A 106 -8.64 2.34 -2.75
CA PHE A 106 -8.07 2.70 -1.43
C PHE A 106 -6.55 2.58 -1.42
N SER A 107 -6.01 1.54 -2.06
CA SER A 107 -4.57 1.38 -2.21
C SER A 107 -3.91 2.51 -3.02
N MET A 108 -4.51 2.87 -4.16
CA MET A 108 -4.07 4.00 -4.96
C MET A 108 -4.13 5.30 -4.16
N TRP A 109 -5.20 5.49 -3.38
CA TRP A 109 -5.35 6.65 -2.50
C TRP A 109 -4.29 6.67 -1.39
N ALA A 110 -3.96 5.53 -0.79
CA ALA A 110 -2.88 5.41 0.19
C ALA A 110 -1.52 5.82 -0.40
N GLY A 111 -1.23 5.40 -1.64
CA GLY A 111 -0.01 5.80 -2.35
C GLY A 111 0.07 7.30 -2.57
N PHE A 112 -1.03 7.93 -3.01
CA PHE A 112 -1.11 9.38 -3.12
C PHE A 112 -0.96 10.07 -1.76
N ALA A 113 -1.65 9.58 -0.73
CA ALA A 113 -1.60 10.13 0.62
C ALA A 113 -0.18 10.09 1.21
N LEU A 114 0.57 9.00 0.99
CA LEU A 114 1.97 8.90 1.42
C LEU A 114 2.82 10.02 0.79
N TYR A 115 2.70 10.19 -0.53
CA TYR A 115 3.42 11.24 -1.23
C TYR A 115 3.04 12.64 -0.74
N THR A 116 1.75 12.93 -0.61
CA THR A 116 1.27 14.24 -0.16
C THR A 116 1.65 14.52 1.30
N THR A 117 1.77 13.50 2.14
CA THR A 117 2.34 13.64 3.50
C THR A 117 3.80 14.08 3.42
N ILE A 118 4.64 13.42 2.62
CA ILE A 118 6.06 13.81 2.43
C ILE A 118 6.15 15.26 1.93
N LEU A 119 5.34 15.61 0.94
CA LEU A 119 5.29 16.96 0.37
C LEU A 119 4.84 18.00 1.41
N SER A 120 3.86 17.66 2.26
CA SER A 120 3.38 18.54 3.32
C SER A 120 4.48 18.85 4.34
N PHE A 121 5.28 17.85 4.73
CA PHE A 121 6.44 18.08 5.58
C PHE A 121 7.50 18.94 4.90
N TRP A 122 7.71 18.76 3.58
CA TRP A 122 8.62 19.59 2.80
C TRP A 122 8.27 21.07 2.86
N ILE A 123 6.98 21.39 2.66
CA ILE A 123 6.47 22.76 2.66
C ILE A 123 6.47 23.33 4.08
N ALA A 124 6.23 22.49 5.09
CA ALA A 124 6.20 22.90 6.49
C ALA A 124 7.57 23.23 7.07
N ILE A 125 8.63 22.55 6.62
CA ILE A 125 9.98 22.66 7.19
C ILE A 125 10.95 23.11 6.08
N PRO A 126 11.19 24.42 5.94
CA PRO A 126 12.09 24.94 4.90
C PRO A 126 13.52 24.39 4.97
N ALA A 127 13.97 23.94 6.14
CA ALA A 127 15.28 23.28 6.30
C ALA A 127 15.37 21.94 5.53
N LEU A 128 14.24 21.34 5.14
CA LEU A 128 14.20 20.16 4.28
C LEU A 128 14.44 20.51 2.81
N ASP A 129 14.36 21.78 2.40
CA ASP A 129 14.51 22.23 1.01
C ASP A 129 15.99 22.25 0.55
N THR A 130 16.63 21.10 0.68
CA THR A 130 17.98 20.84 0.18
C THR A 130 17.91 19.70 -0.82
N VAL A 131 18.66 19.82 -1.91
CA VAL A 131 18.72 18.80 -2.97
C VAL A 131 19.07 17.42 -2.39
N PHE A 132 19.96 17.38 -1.40
CA PHE A 132 20.38 16.14 -0.74
C PHE A 132 19.23 15.44 -0.03
N LEU A 133 18.46 16.16 0.80
CA LEU A 133 17.30 15.59 1.47
C LEU A 133 16.23 15.18 0.46
N SER A 134 15.98 15.98 -0.59
CA SER A 134 15.01 15.64 -1.64
C SER A 134 15.35 14.31 -2.30
N VAL A 135 16.63 14.09 -2.61
CA VAL A 135 17.10 12.82 -3.18
C VAL A 135 16.87 11.66 -2.22
N ILE A 136 17.17 11.80 -0.92
CA ILE A 136 16.92 10.75 0.08
C ILE A 136 15.43 10.43 0.18
N ALA A 137 14.58 11.44 0.26
CA ALA A 137 13.13 11.25 0.36
C ALA A 137 12.57 10.52 -0.88
N LEU A 138 13.05 10.86 -2.07
CA LEU A 138 12.69 10.16 -3.31
C LEU A 138 13.17 8.71 -3.31
N ILE A 139 14.39 8.45 -2.85
CA ILE A 139 14.91 7.08 -2.73
C ILE A 139 14.04 6.26 -1.78
N ILE A 140 13.67 6.81 -0.62
CA ILE A 140 12.76 6.14 0.33
C ILE A 140 11.41 5.87 -0.33
N LEU A 141 10.85 6.84 -1.05
CA LEU A 141 9.59 6.68 -1.76
C LEU A 141 9.66 5.57 -2.83
N ILE A 142 10.77 5.50 -3.57
CA ILE A 142 11.02 4.44 -4.56
C ILE A 142 11.14 3.07 -3.88
N ILE A 143 11.89 2.97 -2.77
CA ILE A 143 12.05 1.74 -2.00
C ILE A 143 10.69 1.26 -1.48
N VAL A 144 9.87 2.17 -0.94
CA VAL A 144 8.52 1.83 -0.46
C VAL A 144 7.64 1.36 -1.63
N GLY A 145 7.68 2.05 -2.76
CA GLY A 145 6.94 1.65 -3.97
C GLY A 145 7.36 0.26 -4.48
N LEU A 146 8.66 -0.04 -4.53
CA LEU A 146 9.19 -1.35 -4.91
C LEU A 146 8.82 -2.44 -3.91
N PHE A 147 8.95 -2.15 -2.62
CA PHE A 147 8.59 -3.07 -1.55
C PHE A 147 7.13 -3.50 -1.63
N VAL A 148 6.23 -2.57 -1.93
CA VAL A 148 4.80 -2.86 -2.05
C VAL A 148 4.48 -3.74 -3.27
N VAL A 149 5.19 -3.59 -4.40
CA VAL A 149 5.01 -4.48 -5.56
C VAL A 149 5.56 -5.88 -5.31
N ASP A 150 6.80 -5.98 -4.81
CA ASP A 150 7.54 -7.24 -4.81
C ASP A 150 7.30 -8.10 -3.57
N TYR A 151 7.11 -7.49 -2.40
CA TYR A 151 7.17 -8.19 -1.11
C TYR A 151 5.89 -8.12 -0.29
N TYR A 152 4.99 -7.18 -0.57
CA TYR A 152 3.74 -7.09 0.17
C TYR A 152 2.91 -8.35 -0.06
N PRO A 153 2.27 -8.93 0.98
CA PRO A 153 1.63 -10.25 0.93
C PRO A 153 0.59 -10.42 -0.18
N PHE A 154 0.10 -9.31 -0.74
CA PHE A 154 -0.89 -9.31 -1.80
C PHE A 154 -0.45 -8.59 -3.08
N LYS A 155 0.86 -8.33 -3.25
CA LYS A 155 1.50 -7.68 -4.41
C LYS A 155 0.64 -6.57 -5.02
N ASP A 156 0.65 -5.39 -4.41
CA ASP A 156 -0.28 -4.34 -4.82
C ASP A 156 0.30 -3.36 -5.85
N SER A 157 0.04 -3.66 -7.12
CA SER A 157 0.44 -2.80 -8.23
C SER A 157 -0.21 -1.41 -8.20
N SER A 158 -1.41 -1.23 -7.63
CA SER A 158 -2.12 0.06 -7.68
C SER A 158 -1.47 1.13 -6.82
N PHE A 159 -0.98 0.75 -5.65
CA PHE A 159 -0.18 1.63 -4.79
C PHE A 159 1.04 2.15 -5.55
N SER A 160 1.77 1.25 -6.21
CA SER A 160 3.03 1.59 -6.87
C SER A 160 2.82 2.32 -8.19
N ILE A 161 1.67 2.13 -8.87
CA ILE A 161 1.25 2.97 -9.99
C ILE A 161 1.03 4.42 -9.52
N ALA A 162 0.43 4.64 -8.35
CA ALA A 162 0.28 5.99 -7.80
C ALA A 162 1.64 6.66 -7.55
N ILE A 163 2.59 5.92 -6.96
CA ILE A 163 3.96 6.41 -6.77
C ILE A 163 4.67 6.66 -8.11
N LEU A 164 4.51 5.78 -9.08
CA LEU A 164 5.08 5.94 -10.42
C LEU A 164 4.57 7.24 -11.08
N TRP A 165 3.26 7.48 -11.02
CA TRP A 165 2.63 8.69 -11.54
C TRP A 165 3.22 9.95 -10.90
N VAL A 166 3.39 9.93 -9.58
CA VAL A 166 4.03 11.01 -8.81
C VAL A 166 5.47 11.26 -9.29
N LEU A 167 6.28 10.20 -9.44
CA LEU A 167 7.67 10.33 -9.88
C LEU A 167 7.77 10.92 -11.29
N ILE A 168 6.86 10.52 -12.19
CA ILE A 168 6.75 11.11 -13.53
C ILE A 168 6.47 12.62 -13.42
N GLY A 169 5.47 13.00 -12.62
CA GLY A 169 5.15 14.42 -12.37
C GLY A 169 6.34 15.23 -11.86
N ILE A 170 7.09 14.68 -10.89
CA ILE A 170 8.29 15.33 -10.33
C ILE A 170 9.38 15.46 -11.41
N SER A 171 9.62 14.42 -12.21
CA SER A 171 10.64 14.45 -13.26
C SER A 171 10.35 15.49 -14.35
N CYS A 172 9.07 15.68 -14.72
CA CYS A 172 8.65 16.71 -15.66
C CYS A 172 8.86 18.14 -15.11
N TYR A 173 8.76 18.33 -13.79
CA TYR A 173 8.91 19.66 -13.18
C TYR A 173 10.37 20.01 -12.83
N GLN A 174 11.17 19.02 -12.42
CA GLN A 174 12.51 19.22 -11.85
C GLN A 174 13.67 19.00 -12.85
N VAL A 175 13.45 19.27 -14.15
CA VAL A 175 14.44 19.03 -15.23
C VAL A 175 15.77 19.76 -15.00
N LYS A 176 15.76 20.90 -14.30
CA LYS A 176 16.95 21.71 -14.02
C LYS A 176 17.80 21.19 -12.86
N VAL A 177 17.24 20.33 -12.00
CA VAL A 177 17.94 19.79 -10.82
C VAL A 177 18.36 18.35 -11.12
N ILE A 178 19.53 18.21 -11.77
CA ILE A 178 20.04 16.92 -12.32
C ILE A 178 19.96 15.75 -11.33
N PRO A 179 20.32 15.88 -10.03
CA PRO A 179 20.23 14.76 -9.10
C PRO A 179 18.80 14.27 -8.88
N VAL A 180 17.84 15.19 -8.73
CA VAL A 180 16.42 14.88 -8.55
C VAL A 180 15.84 14.25 -9.81
N PHE A 181 16.15 14.82 -10.97
CA PHE A 181 15.74 14.28 -12.27
C PHE A 181 16.26 12.85 -12.48
N THR A 182 17.56 12.62 -12.26
CA THR A 182 18.17 11.30 -12.42
C THR A 182 17.53 10.25 -11.53
N VAL A 183 17.32 10.55 -10.25
CA VAL A 183 16.72 9.62 -9.28
C VAL A 183 15.27 9.32 -9.63
N THR A 184 14.48 10.32 -10.03
CA THR A 184 13.08 10.12 -10.42
C THR A 184 12.95 9.29 -11.69
N VAL A 185 13.78 9.52 -12.71
CA VAL A 185 13.80 8.72 -13.94
C VAL A 185 14.21 7.27 -13.64
N LEU A 186 15.31 7.05 -12.92
CA LEU A 186 15.76 5.70 -12.54
C LEU A 186 14.71 4.98 -11.69
N GLY A 187 14.15 5.67 -10.70
CA GLY A 187 13.09 5.15 -9.84
C GLY A 187 11.83 4.76 -10.61
N SER A 188 11.41 5.59 -11.56
CA SER A 188 10.27 5.30 -12.43
C SER A 188 10.50 4.04 -13.28
N GLY A 189 11.71 3.87 -13.82
CA GLY A 189 12.09 2.67 -14.56
C GLY A 189 12.08 1.41 -13.68
N LEU A 190 12.62 1.50 -12.47
CA LEU A 190 12.63 0.39 -11.51
C LEU A 190 11.21 -0.04 -11.12
N ILE A 191 10.35 0.92 -10.74
CA ILE A 191 8.96 0.62 -10.37
C ILE A 191 8.18 0.04 -11.56
N THR A 192 8.39 0.60 -12.76
CA THR A 192 7.76 0.07 -13.99
C THR A 192 8.19 -1.37 -14.24
N GLY A 193 9.48 -1.69 -14.06
CA GLY A 193 10.00 -3.06 -14.14
C GLY A 193 9.37 -4.01 -13.11
N GLY A 194 9.23 -3.55 -11.86
CA GLY A 194 8.54 -4.31 -10.81
C GLY A 194 7.07 -4.59 -11.16
N ILE A 195 6.35 -3.60 -11.66
CA ILE A 195 4.95 -3.75 -12.10
C ILE A 195 4.85 -4.75 -13.25
N LEU A 196 5.71 -4.63 -14.28
CA LEU A 196 5.76 -5.56 -15.41
C LEU A 196 6.01 -7.00 -14.97
N LYS A 197 6.98 -7.20 -14.06
CA LYS A 197 7.25 -8.51 -13.46
C LYS A 197 6.03 -9.05 -12.73
N SER A 198 5.36 -8.24 -11.91
CA SER A 198 4.14 -8.65 -11.20
C SER A 198 3.02 -9.07 -12.15
N ILE A 199 2.87 -8.39 -13.29
CA ILE A 199 1.87 -8.75 -14.31
C ILE A 199 2.25 -10.06 -15.00
N PHE A 200 3.53 -10.25 -15.31
CA PHE A 200 4.01 -11.46 -15.95
C PHE A 200 3.86 -12.69 -15.03
N ASP A 201 4.24 -12.56 -13.75
CA ASP A 201 4.03 -13.60 -12.72
C ASP A 201 2.54 -14.01 -12.64
N TRP A 202 1.65 -13.02 -12.62
CA TRP A 202 0.21 -13.27 -12.57
C TRP A 202 -0.30 -13.99 -13.81
N TYR A 203 0.16 -13.59 -15.00
CA TYR A 203 -0.21 -14.23 -16.26
C TYR A 203 0.24 -15.70 -16.32
N ASP A 204 1.48 -15.98 -15.88
CA ASP A 204 2.02 -17.34 -15.83
C ASP A 204 1.22 -18.24 -14.86
N GLU A 205 0.86 -17.71 -13.69
CA GLU A 205 0.01 -18.41 -12.72
C GLU A 205 -1.37 -18.77 -13.30
N GLN A 206 -2.01 -17.85 -14.02
CA GLN A 206 -3.28 -18.11 -14.69
C GLN A 206 -3.14 -19.21 -15.76
N GLN A 207 -2.11 -19.14 -16.60
CA GLN A 207 -1.88 -20.13 -17.64
C GLN A 207 -1.63 -21.54 -17.07
N ASN A 208 -0.84 -21.64 -16.00
CA ASN A 208 -0.57 -22.90 -15.32
C ASN A 208 -1.84 -23.50 -14.69
N SER A 209 -2.73 -22.66 -14.14
CA SER A 209 -3.99 -23.13 -13.57
C SER A 209 -4.94 -23.72 -14.60
N LEU A 210 -5.00 -23.13 -15.80
CA LEU A 210 -5.82 -23.64 -16.91
C LEU A 210 -5.27 -24.94 -17.49
N ALA A 211 -3.94 -25.09 -17.54
CA ALA A 211 -3.30 -26.30 -18.02
C ALA A 211 -3.57 -27.52 -17.14
N MET A 212 -3.79 -27.35 -15.82
CA MET A 212 -4.14 -28.46 -14.92
C MET A 212 -5.59 -28.93 -15.03
N LEU A 213 -6.46 -28.17 -15.69
CA LEU A 213 -7.88 -28.51 -15.86
C LEU A 213 -8.17 -29.32 -17.12
N ASN A 214 -7.20 -29.43 -18.05
CA ASN A 214 -7.29 -30.18 -19.30
C ASN A 214 -6.54 -31.52 -19.20
#